data_AF-A0A2E7VIP5-F1
#
_entry.id   AF-A0A2E7VIP5-F1
#
_cell.length_a   1.000
_cell.length_b   1.000
_cell.length_c   1.000
_cell.angle_alpha   90.00
_cell.angle_beta   90.00
_cell.angle_gamma   90.00
#
_symmetry.space_group_name_H-M   'P 1'
#
loop_
_entity.id
_entity.type
_entity.pdbx_description
1 polymer ?
#
loop_
_entity_poly.entity_id
_entity_poly.type
_entity_poly.pdbx_seq_one_letter_code
_entity_poly.pdbx_strand_id
1 'polypeptide(L)'
;MAEDDAAVSPVIATILMVAITVVLSGVIYVWASSLAETDVKGVPRVTFDIEDIDGFDADQGHWRITVTQSQTPLATQAVEVKVFYTNATGALNTFSVNLADSAGVYGFNPANSDAFVTFVDSVQKEQISETETRSISTFNSGDTIFIRTHAPDGTPLEDATITLSYAPLNGDGALLRTWDDLSYDQKA
;
A
#
# COMPACT_ATOMS: atom_id res chain seq x y z
N MET A 1 32.57 61.90 -6.66
CA MET A 1 31.68 60.80 -6.28
C MET A 1 32.54 59.87 -5.45
N ALA A 2 32.43 59.96 -4.14
CA ALA A 2 33.32 59.27 -3.21
C ALA A 2 32.87 57.81 -3.10
N GLU A 3 33.82 56.91 -3.31
CA GLU A 3 33.64 55.47 -3.26
C GLU A 3 33.44 55.01 -1.81
N ASP A 4 32.59 54.01 -1.69
CA ASP A 4 32.03 53.41 -0.47
C ASP A 4 33.08 52.56 0.26
N ASP A 5 34.18 53.17 0.69
CA ASP A 5 35.19 52.52 1.53
C ASP A 5 34.82 52.66 3.02
N ALA A 6 33.58 52.26 3.33
CA ALA A 6 33.11 52.14 4.69
C ALA A 6 33.79 50.92 5.33
N ALA A 7 34.97 51.15 5.92
CA ALA A 7 35.70 50.15 6.70
C ALA A 7 34.79 49.57 7.79
N VAL A 8 34.26 48.38 7.56
CA VAL A 8 33.45 47.65 8.53
C VAL A 8 34.36 47.31 9.71
N SER A 9 34.03 47.83 10.90
CA SER A 9 34.82 47.59 12.11
C SER A 9 35.01 46.09 12.35
N PRO A 10 36.20 45.61 12.77
CA PRO A 10 36.49 44.19 12.95
C PRO A 10 35.43 43.43 13.76
N VAL A 11 34.86 44.08 14.79
CA VAL A 11 33.81 43.49 15.62
C VAL A 11 32.47 43.41 14.87
N ILE A 12 32.10 44.47 14.15
CA ILE A 12 30.86 44.52 13.37
C ILE A 12 30.91 43.49 12.23
N ALA A 13 32.06 43.33 11.59
CA ALA A 13 32.27 42.32 10.56
C ALA A 13 32.03 40.90 11.09
N THR A 14 32.54 40.58 12.29
CA THR A 14 32.33 39.26 12.89
C THR A 14 30.87 38.99 13.28
N ILE A 15 30.16 39.99 13.81
CA ILE A 15 28.75 39.83 14.17
C ILE A 15 27.89 39.61 12.92
N LEU A 16 28.12 40.39 11.85
CA LEU A 16 27.39 40.24 10.60
C LEU A 16 27.66 38.87 9.94
N MET A 17 28.91 38.42 9.97
CA MET A 17 29.30 37.11 9.45
C MET A 17 28.63 35.98 10.22
N VAL A 18 28.63 36.02 11.56
CA VAL A 18 27.97 34.99 12.37
C VAL A 18 26.46 35.05 12.16
N ALA A 19 25.86 36.23 12.13
CA ALA A 19 24.43 36.41 11.92
C ALA A 19 23.96 35.79 10.59
N ILE A 20 24.68 36.03 9.48
CA ILE A 20 24.30 35.44 8.19
C ILE A 20 24.49 33.91 8.17
N THR A 21 25.54 33.38 8.82
CA THR A 21 25.75 31.92 8.86
C THR A 21 24.66 31.20 9.65
N VAL A 22 24.16 31.79 10.74
CA VAL A 22 23.05 31.24 11.51
C VAL A 22 21.77 31.25 10.68
N VAL A 23 21.49 32.35 9.99
CA VAL A 23 20.32 32.46 9.11
C VAL A 23 20.38 31.47 7.96
N LEU A 24 21.51 31.38 7.25
CA LEU A 24 21.70 30.43 6.15
C LEU A 24 21.58 28.99 6.63
N SER A 25 22.16 28.66 7.79
CA SER A 25 22.04 27.32 8.37
C SER A 25 20.59 26.98 8.74
N GLY A 26 19.82 27.96 9.25
CA GLY A 26 18.40 27.78 9.55
C GLY A 26 17.56 27.53 8.30
N VAL A 27 17.77 28.30 7.22
CA VAL A 27 17.05 28.09 5.94
C VAL A 27 17.40 26.73 5.33
N ILE A 28 18.69 26.36 5.34
CA ILE A 28 19.15 25.05 4.87
C ILE A 28 18.55 23.93 5.72
N TYR A 29 18.44 24.09 7.05
CA TYR A 29 17.83 23.08 7.93
C TYR A 29 16.35 22.86 7.60
N VAL A 30 15.57 23.92 7.38
CA VAL A 30 14.14 23.81 7.02
C VAL A 30 13.99 23.16 5.64
N TRP A 31 14.83 23.53 4.67
CA TRP A 31 14.86 22.89 3.35
C TRP A 31 15.26 21.41 3.41
N ALA A 32 16.31 21.09 4.17
CA ALA A 32 16.79 19.73 4.33
C ALA A 32 15.78 18.85 5.09
N SER A 33 15.11 19.40 6.11
CA SER A 33 14.06 18.69 6.85
C SER A 33 12.87 18.39 5.94
N SER A 34 12.46 19.36 5.11
CA SER A 34 11.39 19.17 4.13
C SER A 34 11.75 18.09 3.10
N LEU A 35 13.01 18.02 2.65
CA LEU A 35 13.47 16.94 1.76
C LEU A 35 13.53 15.58 2.46
N ALA A 36 13.96 15.54 3.72
CA ALA A 36 14.05 14.32 4.51
C ALA A 36 12.68 13.70 4.80
N GLU A 37 11.63 14.51 4.97
CA GLU A 37 10.26 14.03 5.15
C GLU A 37 9.58 13.58 3.85
N THR A 38 10.08 13.97 2.68
CA THR A 38 9.43 13.65 1.40
C THR A 38 9.79 12.29 0.80
N ASP A 39 10.71 11.54 1.41
CA ASP A 39 11.27 10.34 0.80
C ASP A 39 11.32 9.15 1.78
N VAL A 40 10.15 8.58 2.08
CA VAL A 40 10.09 7.15 2.42
C VAL A 40 10.39 6.36 1.13
N LYS A 41 11.68 6.32 0.79
CA LYS A 41 12.28 5.91 -0.50
C LYS A 41 12.17 4.41 -0.82
N GLY A 42 11.01 3.82 -0.54
CA GLY A 42 10.80 2.39 -0.73
C GLY A 42 9.37 1.91 -0.55
N VAL A 43 8.43 2.73 -0.07
CA VAL A 43 7.02 2.31 0.05
C VAL A 43 6.30 2.61 -1.27
N PRO A 44 5.84 1.58 -2.00
CA PRO A 44 5.08 1.79 -3.22
C PRO A 44 3.80 2.58 -2.94
N ARG A 45 3.54 3.60 -3.76
CA ARG A 45 2.27 4.34 -3.71
C ARG A 45 1.24 3.66 -4.58
N VAL A 46 0.27 3.05 -3.90
CA VAL A 46 -0.87 2.37 -4.52
C VAL A 46 -2.15 2.92 -3.92
N THR A 47 -3.11 3.24 -4.77
CA THR A 47 -4.45 3.72 -4.41
C THR A 47 -5.43 2.57 -4.59
N PHE A 48 -6.25 2.38 -3.57
CA PHE A 48 -7.23 1.31 -3.51
C PHE A 48 -8.63 1.89 -3.33
N ASP A 49 -9.60 1.17 -3.87
CA ASP A 49 -11.02 1.36 -3.66
C ASP A 49 -11.59 0.06 -3.09
N ILE A 50 -12.46 0.14 -2.09
CA ILE A 50 -13.11 -1.02 -1.48
C ILE A 50 -14.62 -0.90 -1.66
N GLU A 51 -15.25 -1.99 -2.04
CA GLU A 51 -16.70 -2.08 -2.19
C GLU A 51 -17.22 -3.35 -1.54
N ASP A 52 -18.34 -3.24 -0.84
CA ASP A 52 -19.10 -4.39 -0.35
C ASP A 52 -20.05 -4.91 -1.43
N ILE A 53 -19.98 -6.22 -1.69
CA ILE A 53 -20.87 -6.93 -2.60
C ILE A 53 -21.57 -8.04 -1.83
N ASP A 54 -22.89 -7.92 -1.71
CA ASP A 54 -23.78 -8.91 -1.10
C ASP A 54 -23.32 -9.37 0.31
N GLY A 55 -22.82 -8.45 1.16
CA GLY A 55 -22.18 -8.79 2.43
C GLY A 55 -22.97 -9.68 3.41
N PHE A 56 -24.30 -9.71 3.28
CA PHE A 56 -25.21 -10.58 4.06
C PHE A 56 -25.25 -12.05 3.59
N ASP A 57 -24.83 -12.33 2.36
CA ASP A 57 -24.81 -13.69 1.82
C ASP A 57 -23.52 -14.40 2.27
N ALA A 58 -23.62 -15.54 2.94
CA ALA A 58 -22.46 -16.26 3.45
C ALA A 58 -21.60 -16.90 2.34
N ASP A 59 -22.21 -17.20 1.19
CA ASP A 59 -21.55 -17.86 0.08
C ASP A 59 -21.04 -16.84 -0.95
N GLN A 60 -21.79 -15.78 -1.19
CA GLN A 60 -21.49 -14.78 -2.22
C GLN A 60 -20.98 -13.46 -1.65
N GLY A 61 -21.11 -13.21 -0.35
CA GLY A 61 -20.70 -11.95 0.28
C GLY A 61 -19.20 -11.76 0.27
N HIS A 62 -18.75 -10.66 -0.32
CA HIS A 62 -17.33 -10.32 -0.38
C HIS A 62 -17.07 -8.82 -0.45
N TRP A 63 -15.96 -8.41 0.17
CA TRP A 63 -15.33 -7.13 -0.09
C TRP A 63 -14.45 -7.23 -1.32
N ARG A 64 -14.72 -6.37 -2.30
CA ARG A 64 -13.91 -6.21 -3.50
C ARG A 64 -12.98 -5.02 -3.32
N ILE A 65 -11.68 -5.30 -3.26
CA ILE A 65 -10.63 -4.28 -3.21
C ILE A 65 -10.05 -4.15 -4.62
N THR A 66 -10.25 -3.00 -5.25
CA THR A 66 -9.75 -2.69 -6.59
C THR A 66 -8.56 -1.75 -6.51
N VAL A 67 -7.50 -2.05 -7.25
CA VAL A 67 -6.36 -1.15 -7.39
C VAL A 67 -6.68 -0.10 -8.44
N THR A 68 -7.02 1.12 -8.03
CA THR A 68 -7.38 2.20 -8.96
C THR A 68 -6.15 2.81 -9.62
N GLN A 69 -5.05 2.93 -8.87
CA GLN A 69 -3.82 3.55 -9.37
C GLN A 69 -2.60 2.97 -8.68
N SER A 70 -1.60 2.57 -9.46
CA SER A 70 -0.28 2.19 -8.97
C SER A 70 0.80 2.98 -9.70
N GLN A 71 1.76 3.55 -8.95
CA GLN A 71 2.91 4.24 -9.55
C GLN A 71 3.97 3.28 -10.07
N THR A 72 4.06 2.08 -9.50
CA THR A 72 5.07 1.08 -9.85
C THR A 72 4.45 -0.31 -9.73
N PRO A 73 4.48 -1.13 -10.81
CA PRO A 73 4.03 -2.51 -10.74
C PRO A 73 4.84 -3.27 -9.68
N LEU A 74 4.15 -3.96 -8.77
CA LEU A 74 4.79 -4.79 -7.75
C LEU A 74 4.78 -6.24 -8.19
N ALA A 75 5.75 -7.03 -7.74
CA ALA A 75 5.71 -8.46 -7.97
C ALA A 75 4.60 -9.07 -7.10
N THR A 76 3.68 -9.83 -7.70
CA THR A 76 2.54 -10.45 -7.00
C THR A 76 2.99 -11.34 -5.83
N GLN A 77 4.13 -12.03 -6.01
CA GLN A 77 4.76 -12.85 -4.96
C GLN A 77 5.27 -12.07 -3.75
N ALA A 78 5.40 -10.75 -3.87
CA ALA A 78 5.84 -9.87 -2.80
C ALA A 78 4.68 -9.12 -2.15
N VAL A 79 3.42 -9.47 -2.46
CA VAL A 79 2.23 -8.86 -1.84
C VAL A 79 1.51 -9.89 -0.98
N GLU A 80 1.27 -9.52 0.27
CA GLU A 80 0.60 -10.36 1.27
C GLU A 80 -0.64 -9.64 1.82
N VAL A 81 -1.74 -10.37 1.87
CA VAL A 81 -3.00 -9.95 2.50
C VAL A 81 -3.11 -10.64 3.85
N LYS A 82 -3.38 -9.86 4.88
CA LYS A 82 -3.76 -10.37 6.20
C LYS A 82 -5.14 -9.87 6.58
N VAL A 83 -5.97 -10.78 7.07
CA VAL A 83 -7.30 -10.50 7.59
C VAL A 83 -7.31 -10.91 9.06
N PHE A 84 -7.58 -9.94 9.91
CA PHE A 84 -7.82 -10.14 11.34
C PHE A 84 -9.32 -10.17 11.56
N TYR A 85 -9.81 -11.22 12.20
CA TYR A 85 -11.23 -11.40 12.42
C TYR A 85 -11.50 -12.21 13.69
N THR A 86 -12.72 -12.11 14.20
CA THR A 86 -13.20 -12.91 15.33
C THR A 86 -13.96 -14.14 14.81
N ASN A 87 -13.62 -15.33 15.29
CA ASN A 87 -14.30 -16.56 14.88
C ASN A 87 -15.55 -16.86 15.74
N ALA A 88 -16.28 -17.94 15.44
CA ALA A 88 -17.47 -18.36 16.19
C ALA A 88 -17.28 -18.51 17.71
N THR A 89 -16.04 -18.72 18.17
CA THR A 89 -15.72 -18.90 19.59
C THR A 89 -15.39 -17.59 20.32
N GLY A 90 -15.41 -16.46 19.60
CA GLY A 90 -14.99 -15.16 20.14
C GLY A 90 -13.47 -14.98 20.20
N ALA A 91 -12.70 -15.87 19.57
CA ALA A 91 -11.25 -15.78 19.54
C ALA A 91 -10.79 -14.96 18.32
N LEU A 92 -9.78 -14.11 18.53
CA LEU A 92 -9.11 -13.38 17.45
C LEU A 92 -8.28 -14.36 16.61
N ASN A 93 -8.54 -14.37 15.31
CA ASN A 93 -7.82 -15.17 14.33
C ASN A 93 -7.18 -14.26 13.29
N THR A 94 -6.13 -14.77 12.67
CA THR A 94 -5.43 -14.09 11.58
C THR A 94 -5.31 -15.06 10.42
N PHE A 95 -5.85 -14.67 9.28
CA PHE A 95 -5.63 -15.35 8.01
C PHE A 95 -4.60 -14.56 7.21
N SER A 96 -3.52 -15.21 6.77
CA SER A 96 -2.44 -14.59 5.99
C SER A 96 -2.26 -15.37 4.71
N VAL A 97 -2.20 -14.67 3.58
CA VAL A 97 -2.00 -15.30 2.28
C VAL A 97 -1.20 -14.42 1.33
N ASN A 98 -0.35 -15.05 0.54
CA ASN A 98 0.39 -14.39 -0.52
C ASN A 98 -0.47 -14.35 -1.79
N LEU A 99 -0.47 -13.24 -2.52
CA LEU A 99 -1.28 -13.12 -3.74
C LEU A 99 -0.84 -14.06 -4.87
N ALA A 100 0.40 -14.55 -4.86
CA ALA A 100 0.89 -15.53 -5.84
C ALA A 100 0.63 -16.98 -5.43
N ASP A 101 -0.13 -17.24 -4.36
CA ASP A 101 -0.43 -18.61 -3.94
C ASP A 101 -1.29 -19.34 -4.99
N SER A 102 -0.84 -20.53 -5.37
CA SER A 102 -1.52 -21.44 -6.28
C SER A 102 -2.71 -22.17 -5.68
N ALA A 103 -2.91 -22.10 -4.36
CA ALA A 103 -3.99 -22.78 -3.62
C ALA A 103 -5.38 -22.12 -3.78
N GLY A 104 -5.76 -21.76 -5.01
CA GLY A 104 -7.08 -21.18 -5.29
C GLY A 104 -7.18 -19.66 -5.05
N VAL A 105 -6.04 -18.98 -4.87
CA VAL A 105 -5.97 -17.53 -4.62
C VAL A 105 -5.71 -16.78 -5.92
N TYR A 106 -4.59 -17.06 -6.59
CA TYR A 106 -4.21 -16.38 -7.82
C TYR A 106 -5.05 -16.82 -9.03
N GLY A 107 -5.69 -15.86 -9.72
CA GLY A 107 -6.50 -16.10 -10.91
C GLY A 107 -7.92 -16.59 -10.62
N PHE A 108 -8.33 -16.56 -9.35
CA PHE A 108 -9.66 -16.98 -8.90
C PHE A 108 -10.47 -15.79 -8.42
N ASN A 109 -11.78 -15.97 -8.41
CA ASN A 109 -12.76 -15.03 -7.88
C ASN A 109 -13.81 -15.78 -7.05
N PRO A 110 -14.68 -15.07 -6.30
CA PRO A 110 -15.71 -15.70 -5.49
C PRO A 110 -16.71 -16.57 -6.28
N ALA A 111 -16.76 -16.44 -7.62
CA ALA A 111 -17.64 -17.25 -8.47
C ALA A 111 -17.04 -18.62 -8.86
N ASN A 112 -15.72 -18.81 -8.71
CA ASN A 112 -15.02 -20.02 -9.15
C ASN A 112 -14.12 -20.65 -8.08
N SER A 113 -14.04 -20.06 -6.88
CA SER A 113 -13.27 -20.55 -5.74
C SER A 113 -13.95 -20.18 -4.43
N ASP A 114 -13.97 -21.12 -3.49
CA ASP A 114 -14.46 -20.92 -2.11
C ASP A 114 -13.36 -20.41 -1.17
N ALA A 115 -12.19 -20.06 -1.70
CA ALA A 115 -11.09 -19.53 -0.90
C ALA A 115 -11.48 -18.22 -0.22
N PHE A 116 -11.04 -18.04 1.03
CA PHE A 116 -11.39 -16.88 1.84
C PHE A 116 -10.89 -15.56 1.25
N VAL A 117 -9.74 -15.60 0.58
CA VAL A 117 -9.16 -14.49 -0.18
C VAL A 117 -8.82 -14.99 -1.57
N THR A 118 -9.25 -14.27 -2.60
CA THR A 118 -8.94 -14.56 -4.01
C THR A 118 -8.44 -13.30 -4.71
N PHE A 119 -7.71 -13.48 -5.79
CA PHE A 119 -7.05 -12.40 -6.51
C PHE A 119 -7.15 -12.59 -8.02
N VAL A 120 -7.59 -11.53 -8.70
CA VAL A 120 -7.66 -11.47 -10.17
C VAL A 120 -6.71 -10.38 -10.66
N ASP A 121 -5.68 -10.83 -11.39
CA ASP A 121 -4.68 -9.99 -12.05
C ASP A 121 -5.17 -9.55 -13.44
N SER A 122 -5.08 -8.26 -13.72
CA SER A 122 -5.22 -7.70 -15.07
C SER A 122 -3.91 -7.89 -15.85
N VAL A 123 -3.72 -9.10 -16.35
CA VAL A 123 -2.48 -9.53 -17.04
C VAL A 123 -2.08 -8.57 -18.16
N GLN A 124 -0.99 -7.84 -17.95
CA GLN A 124 -0.30 -7.15 -19.03
C GLN A 124 0.54 -8.17 -19.82
N LYS A 125 0.20 -8.30 -21.11
CA LYS A 125 0.95 -9.13 -22.04
C LYS A 125 2.08 -8.29 -22.64
N GLU A 126 3.30 -8.58 -22.25
CA GLU A 126 4.49 -8.00 -22.86
C GLU A 126 4.80 -8.75 -24.16
N GLN A 127 4.83 -8.05 -25.29
CA GLN A 127 5.19 -8.63 -26.57
C GLN A 127 6.72 -8.69 -26.68
N ILE A 128 7.28 -9.91 -26.68
CA ILE A 128 8.72 -10.15 -26.79
C ILE A 128 9.13 -10.25 -28.26
N SER A 129 8.24 -10.74 -29.13
CA SER A 129 8.44 -10.86 -30.57
C SER A 129 7.11 -10.78 -31.33
N GLU A 130 7.12 -10.75 -32.66
CA GLU A 130 5.90 -10.77 -33.50
C GLU A 130 4.99 -11.98 -33.22
N THR A 131 5.52 -13.06 -32.65
CA THR A 131 4.80 -14.31 -32.35
C THR A 131 4.80 -14.73 -30.88
N GLU A 132 5.49 -13.99 -30.00
CA GLU A 132 5.68 -14.39 -28.61
C GLU A 132 5.27 -13.27 -27.66
N THR A 133 4.33 -13.59 -26.76
CA THR A 133 3.90 -12.70 -25.68
C THR A 133 4.14 -13.38 -24.35
N ARG A 134 4.76 -12.67 -23.42
CA ARG A 134 4.94 -13.14 -22.04
C ARG A 134 3.93 -12.43 -21.17
N SER A 135 3.17 -13.24 -20.43
CA SER A 135 2.34 -12.74 -19.34
C SER A 135 3.24 -12.61 -18.11
N ILE A 136 3.43 -11.38 -17.64
CA ILE A 136 4.12 -11.13 -16.37
C ILE A 136 3.03 -10.87 -15.35
N SER A 137 3.00 -11.66 -14.28
CA SER A 137 2.11 -11.35 -13.16
C SER A 137 2.69 -10.21 -12.36
N THR A 138 1.93 -9.13 -12.26
CA THR A 138 2.31 -7.95 -11.50
C THR A 138 1.09 -7.40 -10.81
N PHE A 139 1.26 -6.96 -9.57
CA PHE A 139 0.25 -6.20 -8.86
C PHE A 139 0.26 -4.74 -9.34
N ASN A 140 -0.74 -4.35 -10.13
CA ASN A 140 -0.85 -3.03 -10.76
C ASN A 140 -2.31 -2.51 -10.84
N SER A 141 -2.49 -1.35 -11.47
CA SER A 141 -3.81 -0.73 -11.65
C SER A 141 -4.77 -1.61 -12.47
N GLY A 142 -5.95 -1.88 -11.93
CA GLY A 142 -6.97 -2.74 -12.55
C GLY A 142 -7.08 -4.12 -11.90
N ASP A 143 -6.14 -4.46 -11.01
CA ASP A 143 -6.20 -5.71 -10.26
C ASP A 143 -7.26 -5.65 -9.16
N THR A 144 -7.80 -6.82 -8.83
CA THR A 144 -8.87 -6.95 -7.82
C THR A 144 -8.58 -8.08 -6.86
N ILE A 145 -8.73 -7.78 -5.56
CA ILE A 145 -8.68 -8.75 -4.48
C ILE A 145 -10.11 -8.90 -3.95
N PHE A 146 -10.54 -10.12 -3.71
CA PHE A 146 -11.84 -10.41 -3.10
C PHE A 146 -11.61 -11.11 -1.77
N ILE A 147 -12.29 -10.65 -0.73
CA ILE A 147 -12.20 -11.19 0.63
C ILE A 147 -13.62 -11.45 1.10
N ARG A 148 -13.92 -12.69 1.52
CA ARG A 148 -15.30 -13.03 1.94
C ARG A 148 -15.68 -12.31 3.23
N THR A 149 -16.94 -11.88 3.33
CA THR A 149 -17.50 -11.24 4.54
C THR A 149 -17.84 -12.22 5.66
N HIS A 150 -17.70 -13.52 5.40
CA HIS A 150 -17.89 -14.59 6.35
C HIS A 150 -16.62 -15.43 6.44
N ALA A 151 -16.23 -15.79 7.66
CA ALA A 151 -15.10 -16.66 7.93
C ALA A 151 -15.28 -18.05 7.30
N PRO A 152 -14.21 -18.85 7.14
CA PRO A 152 -14.30 -20.21 6.58
C PRO A 152 -15.22 -21.16 7.35
N ASP A 153 -15.54 -20.84 8.60
CA ASP A 153 -16.50 -21.58 9.44
C ASP A 153 -17.96 -21.10 9.26
N GLY A 154 -18.20 -20.11 8.40
CA GLY A 154 -19.50 -19.50 8.13
C GLY A 154 -19.87 -18.36 9.08
N THR A 155 -18.99 -17.96 10.00
CA THR A 155 -19.28 -16.87 10.94
C THR A 155 -19.25 -15.53 10.21
N PRO A 156 -20.29 -14.68 10.33
CA PRO A 156 -20.24 -13.33 9.79
C PRO A 156 -19.10 -12.54 10.45
N LEU A 157 -18.37 -11.77 9.66
CA LEU A 157 -17.28 -10.97 10.15
C LEU A 157 -17.79 -9.62 10.67
N GLU A 158 -17.50 -9.34 11.93
CA GLU A 158 -17.75 -8.05 12.59
C GLU A 158 -16.40 -7.51 13.09
N ASP A 159 -16.18 -6.20 12.92
CA ASP A 159 -14.93 -5.52 13.31
C ASP A 159 -13.66 -6.19 12.72
N ALA A 160 -13.76 -6.61 11.46
CA ALA A 160 -12.63 -7.18 10.74
C ALA A 160 -11.65 -6.09 10.34
N THR A 161 -10.35 -6.42 10.42
CA THR A 161 -9.28 -5.54 9.95
C THR A 161 -8.52 -6.24 8.83
N ILE A 162 -8.39 -5.57 7.69
CA ILE A 162 -7.66 -6.07 6.53
C ILE A 162 -6.42 -5.21 6.35
N THR A 163 -5.26 -5.85 6.29
CA THR A 163 -4.00 -5.19 5.97
C THR A 163 -3.42 -5.77 4.70
N LEU A 164 -3.05 -4.89 3.77
CA LEU A 164 -2.29 -5.23 2.58
C LEU A 164 -0.86 -4.76 2.76
N SER A 165 0.10 -5.67 2.60
CA SER A 165 1.51 -5.40 2.79
C SER A 165 2.35 -5.87 1.62
N TYR A 166 3.40 -5.10 1.33
CA TYR A 166 4.47 -5.47 0.44
C TYR A 166 5.59 -6.11 1.26
N ALA A 167 5.90 -7.39 1.00
CA ALA A 167 6.88 -8.20 1.71
C ALA A 167 7.76 -8.99 0.70
N PRO A 168 8.75 -8.34 0.05
CA PRO A 168 9.66 -9.04 -0.86
C PRO A 168 10.62 -9.96 -0.09
N LEU A 169 11.07 -11.06 -0.71
CA LEU A 169 12.02 -12.01 -0.09
C LEU A 169 13.34 -11.34 0.37
N ASN A 170 13.79 -10.32 -0.35
CA ASN A 170 15.01 -9.57 -0.06
C ASN A 170 14.68 -8.07 -0.13
N GLY A 171 14.24 -7.49 0.99
CA GLY A 171 13.98 -6.05 1.09
C GLY A 171 13.21 -5.69 2.36
N ASP A 172 13.12 -4.40 2.65
CA ASP A 172 12.26 -3.89 3.71
C ASP A 172 10.80 -3.99 3.26
N GLY A 173 9.99 -4.71 4.02
CA GLY A 173 8.56 -4.76 3.80
C GLY A 173 7.89 -3.43 4.15
N ALA A 174 6.76 -3.15 3.52
CA ALA A 174 5.98 -1.95 3.76
C ALA A 174 4.48 -2.26 3.87
N LEU A 175 3.80 -1.60 4.80
CA LEU A 175 2.34 -1.60 4.82
C LEU A 175 1.83 -0.71 3.69
N LEU A 176 1.00 -1.26 2.80
CA LEU A 176 0.42 -0.51 1.69
C LEU A 176 -0.88 0.17 2.13
N ARG A 177 -1.77 -0.57 2.78
CA ARG A 177 -3.06 -0.06 3.26
C ARG A 177 -3.62 -0.92 4.39
N THR A 178 -4.38 -0.28 5.28
CA THR A 178 -5.23 -0.94 6.26
C THR A 178 -6.67 -0.46 6.06
N TRP A 179 -7.61 -1.37 6.25
CA TRP A 179 -9.03 -1.11 6.39
C TRP A 179 -9.46 -1.72 7.73
N ASP A 180 -10.00 -0.88 8.60
CA ASP A 180 -10.43 -1.23 9.95
C ASP A 180 -11.97 -1.12 10.03
N ASP A 181 -12.58 -1.67 11.08
CA ASP A 181 -14.02 -1.59 11.35
C ASP A 181 -14.90 -2.16 10.22
N LEU A 182 -14.39 -3.16 9.49
CA LEU A 182 -15.15 -3.80 8.42
C LEU A 182 -16.14 -4.80 9.01
N SER A 183 -17.41 -4.65 8.67
CA SER A 183 -18.47 -5.54 9.13
C SER A 183 -19.32 -5.99 7.94
N TYR A 184 -19.79 -7.23 7.98
CA TYR A 184 -20.59 -7.84 6.92
C TYR A 184 -21.90 -7.09 6.62
N ASP A 185 -22.41 -6.34 7.59
CA ASP A 185 -23.68 -5.61 7.56
C ASP A 185 -23.51 -4.10 7.28
N GLN A 186 -22.26 -3.63 7.17
CA GLN A 186 -21.93 -2.23 6.91
C GLN A 186 -21.23 -2.08 5.56
N LYS A 187 -21.49 -0.94 4.91
CA LYS A 187 -20.76 -0.60 3.70
C LYS A 187 -19.32 -0.24 4.06
N ALA A 188 -18.39 -0.92 3.38
CA ALA A 188 -16.96 -0.64 3.40
C ALA A 188 -16.61 0.74 2.82
#